data_AF-A0A1V5CPA7-F1
#
_entry.id   AF-A0A1V5CPA7-F1
#
_cell.length_a   1.000
_cell.length_b   1.000
_cell.length_c   1.000
_cell.angle_alpha   90.00
_cell.angle_beta   90.00
_cell.angle_gamma   90.00
#
_symmetry.space_group_name_H-M   'P 1'
#
loop_
_entity.id
_entity.type
_entity.pdbx_description
1 polymer ?
#
loop_
_entity_poly.entity_id
_entity_poly.type
_entity_poly.pdbx_seq_one_letter_code
_entity_poly.pdbx_strand_id
1 'polypeptide(L)'
;MDTFRKYLSESGITLLEVMVAVAVASIVLVSLISLVSSAITMEDNARKLTEATVVADNMMKEIERTGYPEVGYKEGLVDKDDSSDFTFKQTVIESPIEDVRIVQLQVLWNKGKNSVDFAGYIAKR
;
A
#
# COMPACT_ATOMS: atom_id res chain seq x y z
N MET A 1 40.04 18.15 -63.64
CA MET A 1 38.84 18.67 -64.31
C MET A 1 37.84 17.54 -64.39
N ASP A 2 36.73 17.50 -63.67
CA ASP A 2 36.22 18.45 -62.69
C ASP A 2 35.50 17.71 -61.57
N THR A 3 35.86 18.15 -60.37
CA THR A 3 35.23 17.89 -59.09
C THR A 3 33.81 18.46 -59.08
N PHE A 4 32.79 17.62 -58.92
CA PHE A 4 31.57 18.05 -58.23
C PHE A 4 31.12 16.95 -57.26
N ARG A 5 31.77 17.02 -56.10
CA ARG A 5 31.29 16.46 -54.84
C ARG A 5 29.87 16.99 -54.58
N LYS A 6 29.00 16.08 -54.16
CA LYS A 6 28.06 16.25 -53.04
C LYS A 6 26.96 17.29 -53.23
N TYR A 7 25.77 16.82 -53.58
CA TYR A 7 24.56 17.04 -52.79
C TYR A 7 23.67 15.79 -52.89
N LEU A 8 23.98 14.77 -52.09
CA LEU A 8 22.90 13.91 -51.57
C LEU A 8 21.99 14.87 -50.82
N SER A 9 20.92 15.32 -51.45
CA SER A 9 19.95 16.23 -50.85
C SER A 9 19.39 15.54 -49.60
N GLU A 10 19.87 16.01 -48.46
CA GLU A 10 19.36 15.76 -47.12
C GLU A 10 17.87 16.13 -47.11
N SER A 11 17.01 15.13 -47.27
CA SER A 11 15.56 15.27 -47.23
C SER A 11 15.17 15.81 -45.86
N GLY A 12 14.72 17.08 -45.82
CA GLY A 12 14.19 17.69 -44.61
C GLY A 12 12.95 16.94 -44.10
N ILE A 13 12.76 16.91 -42.79
CA ILE A 13 11.57 16.37 -42.13
C ILE A 13 10.34 17.08 -42.69
N THR A 14 9.33 16.34 -43.13
CA THR A 14 8.11 16.95 -43.67
C THR A 14 7.23 17.51 -42.53
N LEU A 15 6.47 18.57 -42.81
CA LEU A 15 5.49 19.10 -41.84
C LEU A 15 4.51 18.01 -41.38
N LEU A 16 4.09 17.15 -42.31
CA LEU A 16 3.19 16.02 -42.04
C LEU A 16 3.81 15.04 -41.03
N GLU A 17 5.10 14.75 -41.16
CA GLU A 17 5.82 13.84 -40.27
C GLU A 17 5.91 14.38 -38.85
N VAL A 18 6.20 15.68 -38.67
CA VAL A 18 6.18 16.32 -37.34
C VAL A 18 4.78 16.27 -36.75
N MET A 19 3.74 16.57 -37.53
CA MET A 19 2.35 16.52 -37.06
C MET A 19 1.96 15.11 -36.60
N VAL A 20 2.32 14.08 -37.37
CA VAL A 20 2.05 12.68 -37.01
C VAL A 20 2.87 12.27 -35.78
N ALA A 21 4.15 12.64 -35.69
CA ALA A 21 4.99 12.35 -34.54
C ALA A 21 4.43 12.98 -33.25
N VAL A 22 4.00 14.24 -33.31
CA VAL A 22 3.36 14.93 -32.18
C VAL A 22 2.02 14.30 -31.83
N ALA A 23 1.22 13.87 -32.82
CA ALA A 23 -0.04 13.19 -32.56
C ALA A 23 0.17 11.86 -31.81
N VAL A 24 1.12 11.03 -32.26
CA VAL A 24 1.46 9.77 -31.59
C VAL A 24 2.06 10.03 -30.20
N ALA A 25 2.99 10.99 -30.09
CA ALA A 25 3.59 11.36 -28.80
C ALA A 25 2.53 11.81 -27.80
N SER A 26 1.55 12.61 -28.23
CA SER A 26 0.47 13.07 -27.36
C SER A 26 -0.37 11.91 -26.81
N ILE A 27 -0.69 10.92 -27.65
CA ILE A 27 -1.42 9.72 -27.22
C ILE A 27 -0.62 8.95 -26.16
N VAL A 28 0.67 8.72 -26.43
CA VAL A 28 1.57 8.00 -25.51
C VAL A 28 1.72 8.74 -24.17
N LEU A 29 1.85 10.07 -24.20
CA LEU A 29 1.97 10.89 -23.00
C LEU A 29 0.75 10.76 -22.08
N VAL A 30 -0.46 10.75 -22.64
CA VAL A 30 -1.69 10.53 -21.85
C VAL A 30 -1.65 9.17 -21.16
N SER A 31 -1.27 8.11 -21.87
CA SER A 31 -1.13 6.77 -21.28
C SER A 31 -0.07 6.73 -20.17
N LEU A 32 1.06 7.42 -20.36
CA LEU A 32 2.12 7.50 -19.36
C LEU A 32 1.63 8.21 -18.07
N ILE A 33 0.88 9.30 -18.21
CA ILE A 33 0.32 10.03 -17.07
C ILE A 33 -0.63 9.13 -16.27
N SER A 34 -1.51 8.38 -16.95
CA SER A 34 -2.41 7.43 -16.28
C SER A 34 -1.65 6.31 -15.56
N LEU A 35 -0.57 5.81 -16.15
CA LEU A 35 0.28 4.80 -15.53
C LEU A 35 0.94 5.33 -14.24
N VAL A 36 1.53 6.53 -14.29
CA VAL A 36 2.18 7.15 -13.12
C VAL A 36 1.16 7.42 -12.01
N SER A 37 -0.02 7.94 -12.35
CA SER A 37 -1.09 8.16 -11.37
C SER A 37 -1.55 6.86 -10.69
N SER A 38 -1.62 5.77 -11.44
CA SER A 38 -1.94 4.45 -10.91
C SER A 38 -0.81 3.92 -10.01
N ALA A 39 0.45 4.12 -10.41
CA ALA A 39 1.61 3.71 -9.63
C ALA A 39 1.67 4.41 -8.27
N ILE A 40 1.43 5.73 -8.21
CA ILE A 40 1.36 6.49 -6.95
C ILE A 40 0.27 5.91 -6.03
N THR A 41 -0.92 5.65 -6.57
CA THR A 41 -2.03 5.07 -5.79
C THR A 41 -1.67 3.68 -5.25
N MET A 42 -0.96 2.88 -6.04
CA MET A 42 -0.52 1.54 -5.62
C MET A 42 0.56 1.61 -4.54
N GLU A 43 1.51 2.54 -4.66
CA GLU A 43 2.53 2.79 -3.64
C GLU A 43 1.91 3.22 -2.31
N ASP A 44 0.96 4.17 -2.34
CA ASP A 44 0.27 4.64 -1.13
C ASP A 44 -0.46 3.49 -0.42
N ASN A 45 -1.10 2.60 -1.17
CA ASN A 45 -1.75 1.43 -0.60
C ASN A 45 -0.75 0.43 0.00
N ALA A 46 0.37 0.16 -0.69
CA ALA A 46 1.43 -0.72 -0.20
C ALA A 46 2.09 -0.18 1.08
N ARG A 47 2.31 1.14 1.13
CA ARG A 47 2.82 1.85 2.31
C ARG A 47 1.86 1.69 3.49
N LYS A 48 0.57 2.00 3.31
CA LYS A 48 -0.43 1.86 4.38
C LYS A 48 -0.58 0.42 4.87
N LEU A 49 -0.51 -0.56 3.97
CA LEU A 49 -0.54 -1.98 4.34
C LEU A 49 0.66 -2.34 5.23
N THR A 50 1.85 -1.87 4.87
CA THR A 50 3.08 -2.09 5.65
C THR A 50 2.98 -1.44 7.03
N GLU A 51 2.54 -0.19 7.08
CA GLU A 51 2.33 0.54 8.34
C GLU A 51 1.30 -0.16 9.23
N ALA A 52 0.14 -0.56 8.69
CA ALA A 52 -0.89 -1.30 9.43
C ALA A 52 -0.36 -2.64 9.97
N THR A 53 0.49 -3.31 9.19
CA THR A 53 1.12 -4.58 9.61
C THR A 53 2.08 -4.37 10.77
N VAL A 54 2.93 -3.34 10.71
CA VAL A 54 3.85 -3.00 11.81
C VAL A 54 3.07 -2.60 13.08
N VAL A 55 1.99 -1.84 12.92
CA VAL A 55 1.08 -1.51 14.02
C VAL A 55 0.48 -2.78 14.65
N ALA A 56 -0.09 -3.67 13.82
CA ALA A 56 -0.69 -4.91 14.30
C ALA A 56 0.32 -5.79 15.04
N ASP A 57 1.54 -5.92 14.49
CA ASP A 57 2.63 -6.68 15.10
C ASP A 57 3.06 -6.10 16.45
N ASN A 58 3.23 -4.78 16.55
CA ASN A 58 3.58 -4.12 17.81
C ASN A 58 2.48 -4.29 18.87
N MET A 59 1.21 -4.16 18.48
CA MET A 59 0.08 -4.38 19.37
C MET A 59 0.02 -5.83 19.85
N MET A 60 0.23 -6.80 18.96
CA MET A 60 0.25 -8.22 19.33
C MET A 60 1.38 -8.52 20.33
N LYS A 61 2.58 -7.97 20.10
CA LYS A 61 3.71 -8.08 21.02
C LYS A 61 3.42 -7.49 22.41
N GLU A 62 2.70 -6.38 22.48
CA GLU A 62 2.29 -5.80 23.76
C GLU A 62 1.29 -6.69 24.49
N ILE A 63 0.35 -7.31 23.77
CA ILE A 63 -0.58 -8.30 24.34
C ILE A 63 0.20 -9.52 24.85
N GLU A 64 1.13 -10.06 24.06
CA GLU A 64 2.01 -11.16 24.48
C GLU A 64 2.84 -10.82 25.73
N ARG A 65 3.30 -9.56 25.85
CA ARG A 65 4.03 -9.07 27.02
C ARG A 65 3.18 -9.10 28.29
N THR A 66 1.87 -8.83 28.18
CA THR A 66 0.93 -8.95 29.31
C THR A 66 0.59 -10.40 29.67
N GLY A 67 0.76 -11.34 28.75
CA GLY A 67 0.79 -12.78 29.00
C GLY A 67 -0.56 -13.49 29.15
N TYR A 68 -1.56 -12.92 29.82
CA TYR A 68 -2.88 -13.57 29.93
C TYR A 68 -4.02 -12.55 29.78
N PRO A 69 -4.30 -12.08 28.55
CA PRO A 69 -5.20 -10.95 28.31
C PRO A 69 -6.65 -11.34 28.59
N GLU A 70 -7.43 -10.51 29.28
CA GLU A 70 -8.84 -10.81 29.61
C GLU A 70 -9.69 -11.04 28.35
N VAL A 71 -10.62 -11.99 28.47
CA VAL A 71 -11.63 -12.29 27.43
C VAL A 71 -12.51 -11.05 27.24
N GLY A 72 -12.74 -10.68 25.98
CA GLY A 72 -13.57 -9.53 25.67
C GLY A 72 -13.24 -8.89 24.33
N TYR A 73 -13.91 -7.77 24.09
CA TYR A 73 -13.79 -6.97 22.88
C TYR A 73 -13.26 -5.58 23.23
N LYS A 74 -12.32 -5.08 22.43
CA LYS A 74 -11.81 -3.71 22.51
C LYS A 74 -11.73 -3.13 21.11
N GLU A 75 -12.12 -1.87 20.96
CA GLU A 75 -11.93 -1.12 19.73
C GLU A 75 -11.49 0.31 20.04
N GLY A 76 -10.80 0.93 19.09
CA GLY A 76 -10.36 2.31 19.25
C GLY A 76 -9.39 2.75 18.18
N LEU A 77 -8.95 4.00 18.29
CA LEU A 77 -7.84 4.51 17.50
C LEU A 77 -6.52 3.95 18.04
N VAL A 78 -5.62 3.59 17.12
CA VAL A 78 -4.30 3.03 17.46
C VAL A 78 -3.45 4.06 18.22
N ASP A 79 -3.45 5.30 17.73
CA ASP A 79 -2.84 6.44 18.39
C ASP A 79 -3.86 7.59 18.39
N LYS A 80 -4.04 8.22 19.55
CA LYS A 80 -4.98 9.34 19.71
C LYS A 80 -4.33 10.68 19.40
N ASP A 81 -3.00 10.74 19.42
CA ASP A 81 -2.22 11.97 19.22
C ASP A 81 -1.61 12.02 17.81
N ASP A 82 -1.51 10.87 17.14
CA ASP A 82 -1.12 10.79 15.74
C ASP A 82 -2.34 10.93 14.82
N SER A 83 -2.10 11.56 13.67
CA SER A 83 -3.06 11.76 12.58
C SER A 83 -3.38 10.49 11.77
N SER A 84 -2.96 9.32 12.26
CA SER A 84 -3.13 8.07 11.53
C SER A 84 -4.60 7.62 11.54
N ASP A 85 -5.18 7.39 10.36
CA ASP A 85 -6.56 6.91 10.19
C ASP A 85 -6.76 5.42 10.59
N PHE A 86 -5.88 4.89 11.44
CA PHE A 86 -5.90 3.49 11.85
C PHE A 86 -6.83 3.28 13.05
N THR A 87 -7.77 2.35 12.90
CA THR A 87 -8.64 1.86 13.97
C THR A 87 -8.34 0.39 14.21
N PHE A 88 -8.27 -0.03 15.46
CA PHE A 88 -8.10 -1.44 15.80
C PHE A 88 -9.39 -2.04 16.36
N LYS A 89 -9.52 -3.36 16.18
CA LYS A 89 -10.50 -4.21 16.86
C LYS A 89 -9.77 -5.42 17.40
N GLN A 90 -9.81 -5.60 18.71
CA GLN A 90 -9.22 -6.72 19.42
C GLN A 90 -10.36 -7.55 20.01
N THR A 91 -10.32 -8.86 19.77
CA THR A 91 -11.24 -9.84 20.36
C THR A 91 -10.42 -10.93 21.01
N VAL A 92 -10.64 -11.17 22.29
CA VAL A 92 -10.02 -12.26 23.04
C VAL A 92 -11.10 -13.26 23.40
N ILE A 93 -10.91 -14.52 23.02
CA ILE A 93 -11.84 -15.62 23.29
C ILE A 93 -11.14 -16.74 24.07
N GLU A 94 -11.92 -17.52 24.81
CA GLU A 94 -11.43 -18.72 25.48
C GLU A 94 -11.04 -19.78 24.44
N SER A 95 -9.93 -20.47 24.71
CA SER A 95 -9.53 -21.65 23.94
C SER A 95 -10.14 -22.91 24.55
N PRO A 96 -10.40 -23.96 23.75
CA PRO A 96 -10.69 -25.30 24.28
C PRO A 96 -9.56 -25.91 25.13
N ILE A 97 -8.34 -25.36 25.03
CA ILE A 97 -7.18 -25.76 25.81
C ILE A 97 -7.14 -24.93 27.10
N GLU A 98 -7.04 -25.60 28.25
CA GLU A 98 -6.90 -24.93 29.55
C GLU A 98 -5.70 -23.96 29.55
N ASP A 99 -5.88 -22.83 30.22
CA ASP A 99 -4.86 -21.78 30.33
C ASP A 99 -4.36 -21.19 29.00
N VAL A 100 -5.11 -21.36 27.90
CA VAL A 100 -4.82 -20.72 26.60
C VAL A 100 -5.94 -19.77 26.20
N ARG A 101 -5.58 -18.60 25.69
CA ARG A 101 -6.51 -17.62 25.10
C ARG A 101 -6.17 -17.40 23.63
N ILE A 102 -7.21 -17.20 22.82
CA ILE A 102 -7.06 -16.84 21.41
C ILE A 102 -7.28 -15.33 21.30
N VAL A 103 -6.32 -14.64 20.71
CA VAL A 103 -6.37 -13.20 20.47
C VAL A 103 -6.50 -12.98 18.97
N GLN A 104 -7.55 -12.28 18.57
CA GLN A 104 -7.77 -11.81 17.21
C GLN A 104 -7.63 -10.28 17.23
N LEU A 105 -6.75 -9.77 16.38
CA LEU A 105 -6.50 -8.35 16.24
C LEU A 105 -6.69 -7.96 14.77
N GLN A 106 -7.53 -6.97 14.52
CA GLN A 106 -7.72 -6.37 13.21
C GLN A 106 -7.29 -4.91 13.27
N VAL A 107 -6.48 -4.48 12.32
CA VAL A 107 -6.13 -3.07 12.11
C VAL A 107 -6.76 -2.63 10.80
N LEU A 108 -7.62 -1.62 10.88
CA LEU A 108 -8.45 -1.13 9.78
C LEU A 108 -8.04 0.29 9.38
N TRP A 109 -8.09 0.57 8.08
CA TRP A 109 -7.91 1.92 7.54
C TRP A 109 -8.86 2.18 6.38
N ASN A 110 -8.79 3.40 5.82
CA ASN A 110 -9.65 3.82 4.71
C ASN A 110 -11.14 3.63 5.04
N LYS A 111 -11.54 4.06 6.25
CA LYS A 111 -12.89 3.91 6.80
C LYS A 111 -13.37 2.44 6.86
N GLY A 112 -12.46 1.51 7.13
CA GLY A 112 -12.77 0.09 7.27
C GLY A 112 -12.87 -0.69 5.96
N LYS A 113 -12.49 -0.10 4.82
CA LYS A 113 -12.45 -0.82 3.54
C LYS A 113 -11.29 -1.82 3.45
N ASN A 114 -10.20 -1.52 4.15
CA ASN A 114 -9.01 -2.35 4.15
C ASN A 114 -8.68 -2.73 5.60
N SER A 115 -8.20 -3.97 5.80
CA SER A 115 -7.73 -4.44 7.09
C SER A 115 -6.52 -5.36 6.98
N VAL A 116 -5.80 -5.48 8.09
CA VAL A 116 -4.81 -6.52 8.35
C VAL A 116 -5.26 -7.25 9.60
N ASP A 117 -5.27 -8.58 9.52
CA ASP A 117 -5.83 -9.45 10.53
C ASP A 117 -4.73 -10.35 11.09
N PHE A 118 -4.54 -10.31 12.41
CA PHE A 118 -3.57 -11.10 13.16
C PHE A 118 -4.33 -12.00 14.14
N ALA A 119 -3.90 -13.25 14.26
CA ALA A 119 -4.42 -14.19 15.24
C ALA A 119 -3.26 -14.85 15.99
N GLY A 120 -3.35 -14.86 17.32
CA GLY A 120 -2.35 -15.43 18.20
C GLY A 120 -2.97 -16.31 19.28
N TYR A 121 -2.17 -17.25 19.80
CA TYR A 121 -2.53 -18.09 20.94
C TYR A 121 -1.59 -17.74 22.08
N ILE A 122 -2.15 -17.38 23.23
CA ILE A 122 -1.37 -16.95 24.38
C ILE A 122 -1.69 -17.86 25.56
N ALA A 123 -0.65 -18.54 26.05
CA ALA A 123 -0.73 -19.41 27.20
C ALA A 123 -0.38 -18.64 28.48
N LYS A 124 -1.09 -18.95 29.58
CA LYS A 124 -0.77 -18.48 30.92
C LYS A 124 0.60 -19.05 31.34
N ARG A 125 1.50 -18.17 31.77
CA ARG A 125 2.81 -18.56 32.32
C ARG A 125 2.74 -18.87 33.81
#